data_AF-A0A7M7PHD0-F1
#
_entry.id   AF-A0A7M7PHD0-F1
#
_cell.length_a   1.000
_cell.length_b   1.000
_cell.length_c   1.000
_cell.angle_alpha   90.00
_cell.angle_beta   90.00
_cell.angle_gamma   90.00
#
_symmetry.space_group_name_H-M   'P 1'
#
loop_
_entity.id
_entity.type
_entity.pdbx_description
1 polymer ?
#
loop_
_entity_poly.entity_id
_entity_poly.type
_entity_poly.pdbx_seq_one_letter_code
_entity_poly.pdbx_strand_id
1 'polypeptide(L)'
;MSVMYGAMGLVFSAAFVNALDIAPSFSGTVTGIGNGIAVTSGFIAPLVTAVFTEDQADPEGWRTVFIITAAITLISALVFLVFGSGDVQPWAIPIDADVHRMDKNQPLSIKDPEENAAMMEKIIIKPRLICLTKLP
;
A
#
# COMPACT_ATOMS: atom_id res chain seq x y z
N MET A 1 -14.01 -28.37 -6.04
CA MET A 1 -13.64 -27.75 -4.76
C MET A 1 -12.12 -27.64 -4.55
N SER A 2 -11.34 -28.72 -4.67
CA SER A 2 -9.89 -28.68 -4.36
C SER A 2 -9.04 -27.76 -5.25
N VAL A 3 -9.31 -27.72 -6.55
CA VAL A 3 -8.61 -26.83 -7.50
C VAL A 3 -8.92 -25.36 -7.22
N MET A 4 -10.17 -25.06 -6.84
CA MET A 4 -10.61 -23.70 -6.53
C MET A 4 -9.93 -23.18 -5.26
N TYR A 5 -9.90 -23.98 -4.19
CA TYR A 5 -9.19 -23.60 -2.96
C TYR A 5 -7.67 -23.50 -3.16
N GLY A 6 -7.08 -24.34 -4.03
CA GLY A 6 -5.67 -24.21 -4.41
C GLY A 6 -5.36 -22.89 -5.13
N ALA A 7 -6.23 -22.47 -6.06
CA ALA A 7 -6.08 -21.19 -6.76
C ALA A 7 -6.22 -19.97 -5.84
N MET A 8 -7.09 -20.03 -4.82
CA MET A 8 -7.23 -18.94 -3.84
C MET A 8 -5.90 -18.65 -3.11
N GLY A 9 -5.09 -19.68 -2.82
CA GLY A 9 -3.79 -19.49 -2.18
C GLY A 9 -2.82 -18.62 -2.99
N LEU A 10 -2.86 -18.73 -4.33
CA LEU A 10 -2.05 -17.91 -5.24
C LEU A 10 -2.52 -16.45 -5.25
N VAL A 11 -3.84 -16.23 -5.17
CA VAL A 11 -4.43 -14.88 -5.19
C VAL A 11 -4.06 -14.11 -3.92
N PHE A 12 -4.21 -14.75 -2.76
CA PHE A 12 -3.87 -14.10 -1.50
C PHE A 12 -2.37 -13.82 -1.38
N SER A 13 -1.52 -14.78 -1.70
CA SER A 13 -0.06 -14.57 -1.62
C SER A 13 0.40 -13.46 -2.55
N ALA A 14 -0.12 -13.41 -3.79
CA ALA A 14 0.19 -12.34 -4.73
C ALA A 14 -0.23 -10.96 -4.21
N ALA A 15 -1.45 -10.85 -3.64
CA ALA A 15 -1.95 -9.57 -3.13
C ALA A 15 -1.12 -9.05 -1.94
N PHE A 16 -0.75 -9.93 -0.99
CA PHE A 16 0.05 -9.55 0.18
C PHE A 16 1.50 -9.21 -0.19
N VAL A 17 2.14 -10.00 -1.05
CA VAL A 17 3.52 -9.74 -1.49
C VAL A 17 3.59 -8.44 -2.29
N ASN A 18 2.66 -8.22 -3.22
CA ASN A 18 2.64 -6.98 -4.01
C ASN A 18 2.42 -5.72 -3.15
N ALA A 19 1.60 -5.80 -2.10
CA ALA A 19 1.41 -4.68 -1.18
C ALA A 19 2.68 -4.37 -0.36
N LEU A 20 3.46 -5.40 0.01
CA LEU A 20 4.74 -5.25 0.70
C LEU A 20 5.84 -4.72 -0.22
N ASP A 21 5.88 -5.16 -1.48
CA ASP A 21 6.86 -4.71 -2.48
C ASP A 21 6.65 -3.23 -2.84
N ILE A 22 5.40 -2.80 -2.97
CA ILE A 22 5.04 -1.41 -3.32
C ILE A 22 5.21 -0.46 -2.12
N ALA A 23 4.80 -0.87 -0.92
CA ALA A 23 4.74 0.00 0.25
C ALA A 23 4.91 -0.77 1.57
N PRO A 24 6.14 -1.14 1.99
CA PRO A 24 6.35 -1.98 3.16
C PRO A 24 5.91 -1.33 4.47
N SER A 25 6.00 0.00 4.57
CA SER A 25 5.60 0.81 5.74
C SER A 25 4.08 1.05 5.84
N PHE A 26 3.38 1.08 4.71
CA PHE A 26 1.93 1.34 4.62
C PHE A 26 1.11 0.12 4.18
N SER A 27 1.75 -1.05 4.07
CA SER A 27 1.15 -2.29 3.55
C SER A 27 -0.14 -2.67 4.28
N GLY A 28 -0.20 -2.49 5.61
CA GLY A 28 -1.41 -2.76 6.40
C GLY A 28 -2.60 -1.88 6.01
N THR A 29 -2.38 -0.58 5.78
CA THR A 29 -3.44 0.36 5.37
C THR A 29 -3.89 0.09 3.94
N VAL A 30 -2.96 -0.12 3.01
CA VAL A 30 -3.25 -0.42 1.60
C VAL A 30 -4.03 -1.73 1.48
N THR A 31 -3.57 -2.77 2.17
CA THR A 31 -4.24 -4.07 2.20
C THR A 31 -5.62 -3.99 2.85
N GLY A 32 -5.77 -3.19 3.91
CA GLY A 32 -7.06 -2.95 4.58
C GLY A 32 -8.09 -2.27 3.66
N ILE A 33 -7.69 -1.23 2.94
CA ILE A 33 -8.55 -0.56 1.95
C ILE A 33 -8.93 -1.53 0.83
N GLY A 34 -7.96 -2.29 0.31
CA GLY A 34 -8.21 -3.32 -0.70
C GLY A 34 -9.20 -4.38 -0.22
N ASN A 35 -9.09 -4.81 1.04
CA ASN A 35 -10.01 -5.77 1.64
C ASN A 35 -11.44 -5.21 1.76
N GLY A 36 -11.62 -3.94 2.14
CA GLY A 36 -12.93 -3.31 2.20
C GLY A 36 -13.64 -3.27 0.84
N ILE A 37 -12.90 -2.96 -0.22
CA ILE A 37 -13.43 -3.00 -1.60
C ILE A 37 -13.78 -4.44 -1.99
N ALA A 38 -12.92 -5.41 -1.65
CA ALA A 38 -13.15 -6.82 -1.95
C ALA A 38 -14.42 -7.37 -1.26
N VAL A 39 -14.64 -7.03 0.02
CA VAL A 39 -15.84 -7.44 0.76
C VAL A 39 -17.10 -6.84 0.12
N THR A 40 -17.03 -5.57 -0.30
CA THR A 40 -18.16 -4.91 -0.98
C THR A 40 -18.50 -5.61 -2.30
N SER A 41 -17.49 -5.95 -3.09
CA SER A 41 -17.65 -6.78 -4.30
C SER A 41 -18.23 -8.16 -4.01
N GLY A 42 -17.84 -8.76 -2.88
CA GLY A 42 -18.30 -10.08 -2.44
C GLY A 42 -19.80 -10.14 -2.15
N PHE A 43 -20.42 -9.03 -1.74
CA PHE A 43 -21.87 -8.94 -1.57
C PHE A 43 -22.62 -8.63 -2.88
N ILE A 44 -22.01 -7.87 -3.80
CA ILE A 44 -22.62 -7.53 -5.09
C ILE A 44 -22.70 -8.77 -6.01
N ALA A 45 -21.67 -9.62 -6.01
CA ALA A 45 -21.62 -10.82 -6.86
C ALA A 45 -22.81 -11.78 -6.71
N PRO A 46 -23.24 -12.21 -5.50
CA PRO A 46 -24.41 -13.07 -5.35
C PRO A 46 -25.72 -12.35 -5.68
N LEU A 47 -25.84 -11.03 -5.48
CA LEU A 47 -27.02 -10.27 -5.90
C LEU A 47 -27.19 -10.29 -7.42
N VAL A 48 -26.10 -10.07 -8.16
CA VAL A 48 -26.12 -10.11 -9.62
C VAL A 48 -26.40 -11.54 -10.10
N THR A 49 -25.77 -12.54 -9.48
CA THR A 49 -26.00 -13.95 -9.82
C THR A 49 -27.45 -14.36 -9.56
N ALA A 50 -28.09 -13.86 -8.51
CA ALA A 50 -29.48 -14.16 -8.19
C ALA A 50 -30.47 -13.71 -9.29
N VAL A 51 -30.19 -12.58 -9.95
CA VAL A 51 -31.01 -12.08 -11.07
C VAL A 51 -30.83 -12.93 -12.32
N PHE A 52 -29.62 -13.42 -12.58
CA PHE A 52 -29.35 -14.26 -13.77
C PHE A 52 -29.74 -15.72 -13.58
N THR A 53 -29.92 -16.18 -12.34
CA THR A 53 -30.31 -17.55 -11.99
C THR A 53 -31.68 -17.58 -11.31
N GLU A 54 -32.62 -16.75 -11.76
CA GLU A 54 -34.01 -16.81 -11.27
C GLU A 54 -34.63 -18.19 -11.54
N ASP A 55 -34.32 -18.77 -12.70
CA ASP A 55 -34.69 -20.14 -13.04
C ASP A 55 -33.50 -21.09 -12.82
N GLN A 56 -33.44 -21.70 -11.63
CA GLN A 56 -32.33 -22.59 -11.24
C GLN A 56 -32.20 -23.84 -12.12
N ALA A 57 -33.25 -24.16 -12.89
CA ALA A 57 -33.28 -25.28 -13.82
C ALA A 57 -32.65 -24.95 -15.19
N ASP A 58 -32.41 -23.68 -15.49
CA ASP A 58 -31.84 -23.24 -16.78
C ASP A 58 -30.29 -23.21 -16.76
N PRO A 59 -29.61 -24.04 -17.57
CA PRO A 59 -28.15 -24.01 -17.70
C PRO A 59 -27.62 -22.73 -18.37
N GLU A 60 -28.43 -22.01 -19.15
CA GLU A 60 -27.96 -20.82 -19.88
C GLU A 60 -27.65 -19.63 -18.94
N GLY A 61 -28.41 -19.46 -17.86
CA GLY A 61 -28.16 -18.44 -16.84
C GLY A 61 -26.77 -18.58 -16.21
N TRP A 62 -26.41 -19.80 -15.81
CA TRP A 62 -25.09 -20.10 -15.24
C TRP A 62 -23.94 -19.86 -16.22
N ARG A 63 -24.13 -20.22 -17.50
CA ARG A 63 -23.12 -19.95 -18.54
C ARG A 63 -22.84 -18.46 -18.68
N THR A 64 -23.87 -17.63 -18.61
CA THR A 64 -23.75 -16.17 -18.67
C THR A 64 -22.96 -15.64 -17.47
N VAL A 65 -23.25 -16.10 -16.26
CA VAL A 65 -22.52 -15.72 -15.03
C VAL A 65 -21.04 -16.07 -15.11
N PHE A 66 -20.69 -17.26 -15.61
CA PHE A 66 -19.29 -17.67 -15.77
C PHE A 66 -18.55 -16.82 -16.83
N ILE A 67 -19.20 -16.51 -17.95
CA ILE A 67 -18.61 -15.65 -18.99
C ILE A 67 -18.36 -14.24 -18.46
N ILE A 68 -19.32 -13.66 -17.72
CA ILE A 68 -19.16 -12.34 -17.11
C ILE A 68 -18.01 -12.34 -16.10
N THR A 69 -17.93 -13.36 -15.23
CA THR A 69 -16.86 -13.49 -14.24
C THR A 69 -15.49 -13.62 -14.90
N ALA A 70 -15.38 -14.41 -15.97
CA ALA A 70 -14.15 -14.56 -16.74
C ALA A 70 -13.73 -13.24 -17.40
N ALA A 71 -14.69 -12.49 -17.98
CA ALA A 71 -14.42 -11.19 -18.59
C ALA A 71 -13.92 -10.16 -17.56
N ILE A 72 -14.57 -10.05 -16.40
CA ILE A 72 -14.15 -9.15 -15.32
C ILE A 72 -12.74 -9.50 -14.83
N THR A 73 -12.46 -10.79 -14.65
CA THR A 73 -11.14 -11.26 -14.22
C THR A 73 -10.06 -10.91 -15.24
N LEU A 74 -10.35 -11.10 -16.54
CA LEU A 74 -9.42 -10.79 -17.62
C LEU A 74 -9.15 -9.29 -17.76
N ILE A 75 -10.20 -8.45 -17.65
CA ILE A 75 -10.05 -6.99 -17.64
C ILE A 75 -9.21 -6.54 -16.44
N SER A 76 -9.48 -7.10 -15.26
CA SER A 76 -8.72 -6.79 -14.05
C SER A 76 -7.24 -7.14 -14.20
N ALA A 77 -6.94 -8.30 -14.80
CA ALA A 77 -5.58 -8.71 -15.12
C ALA A 77 -4.91 -7.75 -16.11
N LEU A 78 -5.62 -7.33 -17.16
CA LEU A 78 -5.09 -6.36 -18.14
C LEU A 78 -4.80 -5.00 -17.50
N VAL A 79 -5.69 -4.50 -16.64
CA VAL A 79 -5.48 -3.25 -15.90
C VAL A 79 -4.24 -3.37 -15.02
N PHE A 80 -4.08 -4.48 -14.30
CA PHE A 80 -2.88 -4.70 -13.50
C PHE A 80 -1.61 -4.81 -14.35
N LEU A 81 -1.67 -5.44 -15.53
CA LEU A 81 -0.52 -5.53 -16.43
C LEU A 81 -0.09 -4.17 -17.02
N VAL A 82 -1.04 -3.26 -17.25
CA VAL A 82 -0.74 -1.94 -17.83
C VAL A 82 -0.30 -0.93 -16.77
N PHE A 83 -0.92 -0.95 -15.58
CA PHE A 83 -0.71 0.06 -14.53
C PHE A 83 0.09 -0.43 -13.32
N GLY A 84 0.28 -1.75 -13.18
CA GLY A 84 1.03 -2.33 -12.08
C GLY A 84 2.52 -2.02 -12.20
N SER A 85 3.13 -1.65 -11.08
CA SER A 85 4.58 -1.54 -10.93
C SER A 85 5.02 -2.31 -9.71
N GLY A 86 6.14 -3.02 -9.82
CA GLY A 86 6.78 -3.75 -8.73
C GLY A 86 7.80 -2.92 -7.94
N ASP A 87 7.98 -1.65 -8.30
CA ASP A 87 8.90 -0.76 -7.58
C ASP A 87 8.22 -0.11 -6.37
N VAL A 88 9.00 0.05 -5.29
CA VAL A 88 8.60 0.80 -4.11
C VAL A 88 8.20 2.21 -4.53
N GLN A 89 6.96 2.59 -4.24
CA GLN A 89 6.47 3.90 -4.66
C GLN A 89 7.13 5.01 -3.82
N PRO A 90 7.49 6.17 -4.40
CA PRO A 90 8.22 7.22 -3.70
C PRO A 90 7.51 7.76 -2.44
N TRP A 91 6.17 7.73 -2.42
CA TRP A 91 5.35 8.15 -1.28
C TRP A 91 5.35 7.15 -0.13
N ALA A 92 5.80 5.91 -0.36
CA ALA A 92 5.84 4.86 0.64
C ALA A 92 7.18 4.77 1.38
N ILE A 93 8.15 5.63 1.07
CA ILE A 93 9.43 5.73 1.78
C ILE A 93 9.18 6.50 3.10
N PRO A 94 9.35 5.88 4.28
CA PRO A 94 9.32 6.63 5.54
C PRO A 94 10.42 7.70 5.53
N ILE A 95 10.12 8.89 6.07
CA ILE A 95 11.10 9.98 6.23
C ILE A 95 12.37 9.47 6.97
N ASP A 96 12.19 8.49 7.86
CA ASP A 96 13.27 7.88 8.65
C ASP A 96 14.10 6.84 7.84
N ALA A 97 13.54 6.27 6.77
CA ALA A 97 14.23 5.30 5.91
C ALA A 97 15.19 5.98 4.92
N ASP A 98 14.92 7.22 4.52
CA ASP A 98 15.90 8.06 3.83
C ASP A 98 17.09 8.37 4.75
N VAL A 99 16.84 8.65 6.03
CA VAL A 99 17.91 8.86 7.03
C VAL A 99 18.78 7.60 7.19
N HIS A 100 18.17 6.40 7.19
CA HIS A 100 18.90 5.15 7.32
C HIS A 100 19.60 4.67 6.03
N ARG A 101 19.15 5.09 4.85
CA ARG A 101 19.87 4.87 3.58
C ARG A 101 21.01 5.88 3.38
N MET A 102 20.90 7.09 3.92
CA MET A 102 21.98 8.08 3.92
C MET A 102 23.13 7.74 4.89
N ASP A 103 22.93 6.81 5.84
CA ASP A 103 23.92 6.47 6.87
C ASP A 103 24.85 5.29 6.51
N LYS A 104 24.51 4.45 5.51
CA LYS A 104 25.33 3.25 5.22
C LYS A 104 26.60 3.50 4.41
N ASN A 105 26.70 4.61 3.66
CA ASN A 105 27.85 4.92 2.81
C ASN A 105 28.53 6.26 3.13
N GLN A 106 28.10 6.94 4.19
CA GLN A 106 28.81 8.11 4.70
C GLN A 106 29.42 7.70 6.05
N PRO A 107 30.76 7.62 6.21
CA PRO A 107 31.29 7.62 7.57
C PRO A 107 30.70 8.84 8.25
N LEU A 108 30.22 8.70 9.50
CA LEU A 108 29.87 9.81 10.37
C LEU A 108 30.99 10.85 10.26
N SER A 109 30.80 11.83 9.37
CA SER A 109 31.66 13.00 9.34
C SER A 109 31.22 13.72 10.59
N ILE A 110 31.96 13.48 11.66
CA ILE A 110 32.05 14.39 12.78
C ILE A 110 32.62 15.66 12.16
N LYS A 111 31.75 16.42 11.48
CA LYS A 111 31.98 17.79 11.09
C LYS A 111 32.48 18.48 12.34
N ASP A 112 33.61 19.14 12.19
CA ASP A 112 34.53 19.48 13.27
C ASP A 112 33.79 19.92 14.53
N PRO A 113 34.22 19.49 15.73
CA PRO A 113 33.57 19.81 17.01
C PRO A 113 33.24 21.29 17.20
N GLU A 114 33.98 22.17 16.50
CA GLU A 114 33.79 23.61 16.44
C GLU A 114 32.48 24.05 15.74
N GLU A 115 32.07 23.41 14.63
CA GLU A 115 30.82 23.75 13.92
C GLU A 115 29.59 23.33 14.77
N ASN A 116 29.68 22.19 15.46
CA ASN A 116 28.63 21.70 16.35
C ASN A 116 28.56 22.51 17.66
N ALA A 117 29.70 22.98 18.19
CA ALA A 117 29.74 23.90 19.32
C ALA A 117 29.09 25.25 18.98
N ALA A 118 29.39 25.81 17.79
CA ALA A 118 28.77 27.05 17.32
C ALA A 118 27.26 26.89 17.03
N MET A 119 26.83 25.72 16.57
CA MET A 119 25.41 25.40 16.39
C MET A 119 24.68 25.35 17.74
N MET A 120 25.26 24.66 18.74
CA MET A 120 24.69 24.57 20.08
C MET A 120 24.63 25.93 20.78
N GLU A 121 25.62 26.80 20.57
CA GLU A 121 25.61 28.17 21.08
C GLU A 121 24.43 28.97 20.49
N LYS A 122 24.21 28.89 19.17
CA LYS A 122 23.08 29.58 18.51
C LYS A 122 21.72 29.03 18.94
N ILE A 123 21.60 27.73 19.19
CA ILE A 123 20.33 27.09 19.60
C ILE A 123 19.98 27.38 21.05
N ILE A 124 20.96 27.40 21.96
CA ILE A 124 20.71 27.61 23.39
C ILE A 124 20.62 29.09 23.75
N ILE A 125 21.47 29.94 23.16
CA ILE A 125 21.61 31.35 23.59
C ILE A 125 20.57 32.26 22.91
N LYS A 126 20.30 32.07 21.63
CA LYS A 126 19.41 32.94 20.84
C LYS A 126 17.95 32.98 21.36
N PRO A 127 17.31 31.86 21.75
CA PRO A 127 15.98 31.92 22.34
C PRO A 127 16.00 32.47 23.79
N ARG A 128 17.10 32.28 24.54
CA ARG A 128 17.24 32.85 25.90
C ARG A 128 17.35 34.38 25.90
N LEU A 129 18.07 34.97 24.94
CA LEU A 129 18.15 36.43 24.80
C LEU A 129 16.80 37.05 24.41
N ILE A 130 16.03 36.38 23.54
CA ILE A 130 14.69 36.86 23.13
C ILE A 130 13.75 36.96 24.35
N CYS A 131 13.80 35.99 25.27
CA CYS A 131 13.01 36.03 26.50
C CYS A 131 13.44 37.17 27.45
N LEU A 132 14.73 37.50 27.53
CA LEU A 132 15.23 38.56 28.42
C LEU A 132 14.96 39.97 27.86
N THR A 133 14.92 40.15 26.54
CA THR A 133 14.62 41.45 25.90
C THR A 133 13.13 41.81 25.85
N LYS A 134 12.24 40.89 26.26
CA LYS A 134 10.77 41.10 26.27
C LYS A 134 10.16 41.17 27.67
N LEU A 135 10.95 41.25 28.74
CA LEU A 135 10.43 41.62 30.06
C LEU A 135 10.27 43.16 30.12
N PRO A 136 9.07 43.70 30.39
CA PRO A 136 8.87 45.11 30.73
C PRO A 136 9.44 45.44 32.12
#